data_AF-A0A9W9AT15-F1
#
_entry.id   AF-A0A9W9AT15-F1
#
_cell.length_a   1.000
_cell.length_b   1.000
_cell.length_c   1.000
_cell.angle_alpha   90.00
_cell.angle_beta   90.00
_cell.angle_gamma   90.00
#
_symmetry.space_group_name_H-M   'P 1'
#
loop_
_entity.id
_entity.type
_entity.pdbx_description
1 polymer ?
#
loop_
_entity_poly.entity_id
_entity_poly.type
_entity_poly.pdbx_seq_one_letter_code
_entity_poly.pdbx_strand_id
1 'polypeptide(L)'
;MGVAGLWPLLEPTQLVMTLTALSLTTFGATSRGFCIGIDASIWFFHAEYGKEGENPELCMLFFQCAQLLSQGFLPLFIFDGPLRPDIKRRKQINKSVNKLVTGMQDMIEAFGFEHCTGPGEAEAELAFLNRIGLIDGILSDDSTIEKAKVYTYTLPHPAFPDLNPKNLIFIALCSGGDYGTGDTPKFWLDVYAVNCDIFTLI
;
A
#
# COMPACT_ATOMS: atom_id res chain seq x y z
N MET A 1 1.62 -11.69 -1.03
CA MET A 1 1.55 -11.10 -2.38
C MET A 1 2.98 -10.82 -2.86
N GLY A 2 3.23 -10.31 -4.07
CA GLY A 2 4.58 -9.95 -4.51
C GLY A 2 5.40 -11.07 -5.18
N VAL A 3 6.71 -10.87 -5.33
CA VAL A 3 7.65 -11.77 -6.02
C VAL A 3 7.68 -13.13 -5.33
N ALA A 4 7.49 -14.20 -6.09
CA ALA A 4 7.70 -15.53 -5.55
C ALA A 4 9.17 -15.68 -5.10
N GLY A 5 9.38 -15.98 -3.82
CA GLY A 5 10.72 -16.19 -3.24
C GLY A 5 11.47 -14.93 -2.81
N LEU A 6 10.95 -13.70 -3.00
CA LEU A 6 11.63 -12.50 -2.50
C LEU A 6 11.49 -12.33 -0.99
N TRP A 7 10.31 -12.58 -0.41
CA TRP A 7 10.12 -12.34 1.02
C TRP A 7 11.00 -13.21 1.91
N PRO A 8 11.18 -14.53 1.65
CA PRO A 8 12.15 -15.33 2.38
C PRO A 8 13.60 -14.84 2.21
N LEU A 9 13.91 -14.18 1.09
CA LEU A 9 15.22 -13.56 0.87
C LEU A 9 15.41 -12.31 1.72
N LEU A 10 14.37 -11.50 1.93
CA LEU A 10 14.44 -10.25 2.70
C LEU A 10 14.15 -10.43 4.19
N GLU A 11 13.56 -11.55 4.60
CA GLU A 11 13.24 -11.88 6.00
C GLU A 11 14.41 -11.65 6.99
N PRO A 12 15.68 -11.98 6.67
CA PRO A 12 16.80 -11.70 7.58
C PRO A 12 17.07 -10.22 7.84
N THR A 13 16.56 -9.33 6.98
CA THR A 13 16.70 -7.87 7.09
C THR A 13 15.43 -7.19 7.62
N GLN A 14 14.44 -7.99 8.00
CA GLN A 14 13.13 -7.51 8.37
C GLN A 14 13.09 -7.07 9.83
N LEU A 15 12.63 -5.85 10.05
CA LEU A 15 12.18 -5.35 11.34
C LEU A 15 10.65 -5.36 11.37
N VAL A 16 10.06 -5.85 12.46
CA VAL A 16 8.61 -5.87 12.65
C VAL A 16 8.24 -5.03 13.86
N MET A 17 7.31 -4.10 13.69
CA MET A 17 6.75 -3.31 14.78
C MET A 17 5.24 -3.10 14.61
N THR A 18 4.58 -2.60 15.65
CA THR A 18 3.16 -2.21 15.54
C THR A 18 3.06 -0.82 14.93
N LEU A 19 1.91 -0.53 14.32
CA LEU A 19 1.60 0.80 13.82
C LEU A 19 1.72 1.87 14.94
N THR A 20 1.25 1.58 16.15
CA THR A 20 1.41 2.49 17.30
C THR A 20 2.87 2.72 17.69
N ALA A 21 3.70 1.67 17.68
CA ALA A 21 5.12 1.81 17.98
C ALA A 21 5.83 2.69 16.95
N LEU A 22 5.50 2.53 15.66
CA LEU A 22 6.00 3.39 14.59
C LEU A 22 5.59 4.86 14.78
N SER A 23 4.32 5.10 15.12
CA SER A 23 3.81 6.45 15.41
C SER A 23 4.66 7.11 16.51
N LEU A 24 4.90 6.40 17.61
CA LEU A 24 5.65 6.93 18.75
C LEU A 24 7.14 7.15 18.46
N THR A 25 7.79 6.29 17.67
CA THR A 25 9.22 6.45 17.33
C THR A 25 9.46 7.58 16.33
N THR A 26 8.48 7.85 15.47
CA THR A 26 8.55 8.91 14.47
C THR A 26 8.02 10.25 15.00
N PHE A 27 7.24 10.22 16.09
CA PHE A 27 6.74 11.42 16.76
C PHE A 27 7.89 12.31 17.25
N GLY A 28 8.02 13.48 16.65
CA GLY A 28 9.08 14.45 16.94
C GLY A 28 10.38 14.27 16.14
N ALA A 29 10.52 13.20 15.35
CA ALA A 29 11.63 13.04 14.41
C ALA A 29 11.46 13.96 13.18
N THR A 30 10.21 14.22 12.79
CA THR A 30 9.88 15.18 11.72
C THR A 30 8.98 16.29 12.25
N SER A 31 8.99 17.45 11.61
CA SER A 31 8.12 18.58 11.94
C SER A 31 6.66 18.36 11.52
N ARG A 32 6.35 17.23 10.87
CA ARG A 32 5.01 16.83 10.43
C ARG A 32 4.63 15.47 11.03
N GLY A 33 3.35 15.14 11.00
CA GLY A 33 2.91 13.77 11.35
C GLY A 33 3.42 12.75 10.33
N PHE A 34 3.45 11.48 10.72
CA PHE A 34 3.80 10.39 9.81
C PHE A 34 2.69 10.23 8.76
N CYS A 35 3.03 10.47 7.49
CA CYS A 35 2.10 10.38 6.39
C CYS A 35 2.11 8.97 5.80
N ILE A 36 0.95 8.32 5.80
CA ILE A 36 0.79 6.96 5.31
C ILE A 36 -0.03 6.98 4.02
N GLY A 37 0.56 6.48 2.95
CA GLY A 37 -0.17 6.27 1.70
C GLY A 37 -0.97 4.97 1.74
N ILE A 38 -2.21 5.01 1.27
CA ILE A 38 -3.14 3.89 1.26
C ILE A 38 -3.69 3.72 -0.15
N ASP A 39 -3.59 2.51 -0.71
CA ASP A 39 -4.29 2.19 -1.95
C ASP A 39 -5.78 1.98 -1.64
N ALA A 40 -6.62 2.90 -2.09
CA ALA A 40 -8.06 2.84 -1.86
C ALA A 40 -8.67 1.57 -2.48
N SER A 41 -8.08 1.03 -3.56
CA SER A 41 -8.53 -0.17 -4.27
C SER A 41 -8.60 -1.41 -3.37
N ILE A 42 -7.74 -1.50 -2.35
CA ILE A 42 -7.70 -2.63 -1.40
C ILE A 42 -9.03 -2.76 -0.66
N TRP A 43 -9.65 -1.63 -0.32
CA TRP A 43 -10.83 -1.60 0.55
C TRP A 43 -12.14 -1.73 -0.24
N PHE A 44 -12.10 -1.65 -1.59
CA PHE A 44 -13.27 -1.93 -2.44
C PHE A 44 -13.62 -3.43 -2.51
N PHE A 45 -12.63 -4.33 -2.41
CA PHE A 45 -12.87 -5.77 -2.66
C PHE A 45 -13.45 -6.51 -1.45
N HIS A 46 -13.19 -6.04 -0.23
CA HIS A 46 -13.69 -6.68 0.99
C HIS A 46 -15.10 -6.25 1.36
N ALA A 47 -15.52 -5.13 0.77
CA ALA A 47 -16.83 -4.54 0.82
C ALA A 47 -17.94 -5.55 0.39
N GLU A 48 -17.67 -6.42 -0.58
CA GLU A 48 -18.61 -7.43 -1.08
C GLU A 48 -18.90 -8.59 -0.09
N TYR A 49 -18.17 -8.70 1.03
CA TYR A 49 -18.29 -9.83 1.97
C TYR A 49 -19.09 -9.56 3.25
N GLY A 50 -19.51 -8.31 3.50
CA GLY A 50 -20.35 -7.97 4.66
C GLY A 50 -21.80 -8.41 4.45
N LYS A 51 -22.25 -9.45 5.16
CA LYS A 51 -23.57 -10.06 4.95
C LYS A 51 -24.74 -9.39 5.67
N GLU A 52 -24.51 -8.40 6.54
CA GLU A 52 -25.55 -7.82 7.39
C GLU A 52 -25.37 -6.30 7.57
N GLY A 53 -26.46 -5.54 7.39
CA GLY A 53 -26.51 -4.07 7.53
C GLY A 53 -26.75 -3.30 6.23
N GLU A 54 -27.15 -2.03 6.34
CA GLU A 54 -27.14 -1.11 5.19
C GLU A 54 -25.71 -0.69 4.87
N ASN A 55 -25.31 -0.76 3.60
CA ASN A 55 -23.98 -0.36 3.11
C ASN A 55 -22.81 -0.90 3.96
N PRO A 56 -22.68 -2.23 4.10
CA PRO A 56 -21.64 -2.86 4.95
C PRO A 56 -20.22 -2.40 4.56
N GLU A 57 -20.04 -2.09 3.28
CA GLU A 57 -18.85 -1.50 2.67
C GLU A 57 -18.38 -0.21 3.35
N LEU A 58 -19.27 0.78 3.41
CA LEU A 58 -19.00 2.08 4.01
C LEU A 58 -18.89 1.98 5.53
N CYS A 59 -19.58 1.01 6.13
CA CYS A 59 -19.47 0.73 7.56
C CYS A 59 -18.07 0.23 7.94
N MET A 60 -17.49 -0.69 7.16
CA MET A 60 -16.12 -1.14 7.40
C MET A 60 -15.11 0.00 7.19
N LEU A 61 -15.26 0.75 6.10
CA LEU A 61 -14.43 1.94 5.83
C LEU A 61 -14.48 2.92 7.02
N PHE A 62 -15.67 3.18 7.57
CA PHE A 62 -15.83 4.05 8.73
C PHE A 62 -14.98 3.58 9.92
N PHE A 63 -15.04 2.29 10.26
CA PHE A 63 -14.27 1.75 11.38
C PHE A 63 -12.76 1.79 11.11
N GLN A 64 -12.33 1.51 9.88
CA GLN A 64 -10.92 1.60 9.53
C GLN A 64 -10.42 3.05 9.58
N CYS A 65 -11.19 4.02 9.08
CA CYS A 65 -10.88 5.45 9.20
C CYS A 65 -10.82 5.91 10.67
N ALA A 66 -11.74 5.46 11.51
CA ALA A 66 -11.73 5.75 12.94
C ALA A 66 -10.48 5.19 13.63
N GLN A 67 -10.05 3.98 13.26
CA GLN A 67 -8.81 3.39 13.77
C GLN A 67 -7.57 4.19 13.33
N LEU A 68 -7.49 4.61 12.06
CA LEU A 68 -6.40 5.46 11.57
C LEU A 68 -6.32 6.79 12.34
N LEU A 69 -7.47 7.42 12.59
CA LEU A 69 -7.54 8.67 13.35
C LEU A 69 -7.00 8.48 14.77
N SER A 70 -7.31 7.35 15.43
CA SER A 70 -6.86 7.06 16.79
C SER A 70 -5.35 6.81 16.93
N GLN A 71 -4.67 6.46 15.83
CA GLN A 71 -3.25 6.09 15.80
C GLN A 71 -2.32 7.29 15.54
N GLY A 72 -2.87 8.46 15.20
CA GLY A 72 -2.11 9.70 15.00
C GLY A 72 -1.37 9.81 13.68
N PHE A 73 -1.77 9.03 12.67
CA PHE A 73 -1.21 9.10 11.32
C PHE A 73 -1.90 10.17 10.47
N LEU A 74 -1.26 10.54 9.36
CA LEU A 74 -1.84 11.38 8.30
C LEU A 74 -2.08 10.51 7.06
N PRO A 75 -3.28 9.93 6.90
CA PRO A 75 -3.59 9.09 5.76
C PRO A 75 -3.73 9.89 4.47
N LEU A 76 -3.14 9.37 3.40
CA LEU A 76 -3.36 9.81 2.02
C LEU A 76 -3.89 8.63 1.20
N PHE A 77 -5.16 8.70 0.80
CA PHE A 77 -5.80 7.67 -0.01
C PHE A 77 -5.54 7.94 -1.50
N ILE A 78 -5.00 6.96 -2.21
CA ILE A 78 -4.78 7.03 -3.66
C ILE A 78 -5.80 6.13 -4.36
N PHE A 79 -6.58 6.72 -5.25
CA PHE A 79 -7.47 6.00 -6.15
C PHE A 79 -6.79 5.72 -7.49
N ASP A 80 -7.16 4.59 -8.07
CA ASP A 80 -6.78 4.21 -9.43
C ASP A 80 -7.24 5.25 -10.47
N GLY A 81 -6.34 5.56 -11.39
CA GLY A 81 -6.51 6.49 -12.49
C GLY A 81 -7.02 5.88 -13.81
N PRO A 82 -7.34 6.74 -14.79
CA PRO A 82 -7.87 6.32 -16.09
C PRO A 82 -6.86 5.57 -16.95
N LEU A 83 -5.55 5.82 -16.78
CA LEU A 83 -4.49 5.16 -17.56
C LEU A 83 -4.11 3.79 -17.02
N ARG A 84 -4.85 3.26 -16.03
CA ARG A 84 -4.62 1.90 -15.55
C ARG A 84 -4.82 0.88 -16.69
N PRO A 85 -4.00 -0.17 -16.75
CA PRO A 85 -4.05 -1.18 -17.81
C PRO A 85 -5.38 -1.93 -17.84
N ASP A 86 -5.80 -2.38 -19.03
CA ASP A 86 -7.05 -3.14 -19.23
C ASP A 86 -6.96 -4.60 -18.78
N ILE A 87 -5.74 -5.14 -18.71
CA ILE A 87 -5.47 -6.54 -18.38
C ILE A 87 -4.47 -6.55 -17.24
N LYS A 88 -4.82 -7.17 -16.11
CA LYS A 88 -3.94 -7.42 -14.97
C LYS A 88 -3.99 -8.91 -14.64
N ARG A 89 -2.82 -9.57 -14.56
CA ARG A 89 -2.70 -11.00 -14.24
C ARG A 89 -3.51 -11.91 -15.18
N ARG A 90 -3.49 -11.60 -16.48
CA ARG A 90 -4.24 -12.31 -17.53
C ARG A 90 -5.77 -12.28 -17.34
N LYS A 91 -6.28 -11.39 -16.47
CA LYS A 91 -7.70 -11.11 -16.31
C LYS A 91 -8.00 -9.69 -16.79
N GLN A 92 -9.12 -9.54 -17.50
CA GLN A 92 -9.67 -8.23 -17.81
C GLN A 92 -10.04 -7.52 -16.51
N ILE A 93 -9.53 -6.31 -16.32
CA ILE A 93 -9.91 -5.48 -15.19
C ILE A 93 -11.25 -4.83 -15.51
N ASN A 94 -12.22 -4.95 -14.61
CA ASN A 94 -13.45 -4.22 -14.77
C ASN A 94 -13.18 -2.72 -14.53
N LYS A 95 -13.23 -1.93 -15.61
CA LYS A 95 -13.10 -0.47 -15.56
C LYS A 95 -14.40 0.25 -15.24
N SER A 96 -15.50 -0.47 -14.99
CA SER A 96 -16.77 0.17 -14.61
C SER A 96 -16.58 1.05 -13.39
N VAL A 97 -17.07 2.29 -13.47
CA VAL A 97 -17.08 3.22 -12.34
C VAL A 97 -17.83 2.55 -11.20
N ASN A 98 -17.12 2.22 -10.13
CA ASN A 98 -17.75 1.67 -8.96
C ASN A 98 -18.54 2.80 -8.28
N LYS A 99 -19.87 2.62 -8.14
CA LYS A 99 -20.76 3.63 -7.53
C LYS A 99 -20.38 3.97 -6.09
N LEU A 100 -19.58 3.11 -5.46
CA LEU A 100 -19.11 3.24 -4.10
C LEU A 100 -17.95 4.23 -3.96
N VAL A 101 -17.22 4.54 -5.05
CA VAL A 101 -16.08 5.48 -5.03
C VAL A 101 -16.49 6.81 -4.41
N THR A 102 -17.61 7.37 -4.85
CA THR A 102 -18.09 8.66 -4.33
C THR A 102 -18.40 8.59 -2.84
N GLY A 103 -19.11 7.56 -2.38
CA GLY A 103 -19.41 7.41 -0.95
C GLY A 103 -18.15 7.19 -0.08
N MET A 104 -17.11 6.56 -0.63
CA MET A 104 -15.83 6.43 0.05
C MET A 104 -15.10 7.76 0.13
N GLN A 105 -15.06 8.53 -0.97
CA GLN A 105 -14.45 9.86 -0.99
C GLN A 105 -15.11 10.79 0.01
N ASP A 106 -16.45 10.84 0.02
CA ASP A 106 -17.23 11.64 0.98
C ASP A 106 -16.91 11.23 2.44
N MET A 107 -16.76 9.93 2.70
CA MET A 107 -16.40 9.43 4.03
C MET A 107 -14.98 9.83 4.42
N ILE A 108 -14.01 9.67 3.52
CA ILE A 108 -12.60 10.03 3.73
C ILE A 108 -12.49 11.53 4.05
N GLU A 109 -13.17 12.38 3.26
CA GLU A 109 -13.23 13.82 3.48
C GLU A 109 -13.91 14.17 4.81
N ALA A 110 -14.96 13.46 5.21
CA ALA A 110 -15.64 13.68 6.49
C ALA A 110 -14.75 13.37 7.71
N PHE A 111 -13.82 12.43 7.60
CA PHE A 111 -12.79 12.17 8.61
C PHE A 111 -11.64 13.20 8.57
N GLY A 112 -11.61 14.08 7.58
CA GLY A 112 -10.55 15.07 7.38
C GLY A 112 -9.28 14.49 6.75
N PHE A 113 -9.36 13.33 6.10
CA PHE A 113 -8.25 12.70 5.41
C PHE A 113 -8.14 13.19 3.96
N GLU A 114 -6.94 13.13 3.41
CA GLU A 114 -6.70 13.52 2.03
C GLU A 114 -6.90 12.33 1.09
N HIS A 115 -7.42 12.60 -0.10
CA HIS A 115 -7.43 11.64 -1.18
C HIS A 115 -7.10 12.30 -2.52
N CYS A 116 -6.56 11.52 -3.44
CA CYS A 116 -6.43 11.92 -4.84
C CYS A 116 -6.53 10.72 -5.78
N THR A 117 -6.75 11.01 -7.06
CA THR A 117 -6.74 10.01 -8.12
C THR A 117 -5.39 10.06 -8.82
N GLY A 118 -4.68 8.93 -8.84
CA GLY A 118 -3.43 8.79 -9.57
C GLY A 118 -3.64 8.85 -11.10
N PRO A 119 -2.58 8.97 -11.90
CA PRO A 119 -2.70 8.93 -13.36
C PRO A 119 -3.00 7.51 -13.89
N GLY A 120 -2.43 6.49 -13.25
CA GLY A 120 -2.50 5.07 -13.62
C GLY A 120 -2.87 4.20 -12.43
N GLU A 121 -2.01 3.28 -12.01
CA GLU A 121 -2.27 2.46 -10.82
C GLU A 121 -1.95 3.22 -9.54
N ALA A 122 -2.81 3.09 -8.52
CA ALA A 122 -2.58 3.66 -7.19
C ALA A 122 -1.26 3.17 -6.57
N GLU A 123 -0.94 1.88 -6.72
CA GLU A 123 0.29 1.27 -6.23
C GLU A 123 1.57 1.97 -6.77
N ALA A 124 1.56 2.35 -8.05
CA ALA A 124 2.71 3.00 -8.69
C ALA A 124 2.86 4.46 -8.22
N GLU A 125 1.74 5.16 -8.04
CA GLU A 125 1.74 6.52 -7.52
C GLU A 125 2.22 6.56 -6.07
N LEU A 126 1.75 5.64 -5.21
CA LEU A 126 2.20 5.50 -3.83
C LEU A 126 3.72 5.28 -3.74
N ALA A 127 4.25 4.36 -4.56
CA ALA A 127 5.69 4.13 -4.64
C ALA A 127 6.47 5.38 -5.05
N PHE A 128 5.93 6.17 -5.99
CA PHE A 128 6.53 7.43 -6.42
C PHE A 128 6.50 8.49 -5.31
N LEU A 129 5.34 8.71 -4.67
CA LEU A 129 5.16 9.66 -3.58
C LEU A 129 6.08 9.36 -2.40
N ASN A 130 6.24 8.08 -2.10
CA ASN A 130 7.13 7.66 -1.03
C ASN A 130 8.60 7.92 -1.38
N ARG A 131 9.02 7.60 -2.60
CA ARG A 131 10.38 7.86 -3.09
C ARG A 131 10.78 9.34 -3.03
N ILE A 132 9.83 10.25 -3.26
CA ILE A 132 10.08 11.70 -3.19
C ILE A 132 9.89 12.29 -1.79
N GLY A 133 9.54 11.46 -0.79
CA GLY A 133 9.39 11.87 0.61
C GLY A 133 8.09 12.61 0.94
N LEU A 134 7.07 12.53 0.07
CA LEU A 134 5.75 13.08 0.37
C LEU A 134 4.97 12.20 1.34
N ILE A 135 5.14 10.88 1.26
CA ILE A 135 4.62 9.92 2.24
C ILE A 135 5.77 9.12 2.85
N ASP A 136 5.60 8.68 4.09
CA ASP A 136 6.63 8.02 4.89
C ASP A 136 6.49 6.50 4.89
N GLY A 137 5.31 5.98 4.57
CA GLY A 137 5.04 4.55 4.47
C GLY A 137 3.83 4.24 3.60
N ILE A 138 3.67 2.96 3.26
CA ILE A 138 2.56 2.52 2.41
C ILE A 138 1.84 1.33 3.06
N LEU A 139 0.51 1.43 3.13
CA LEU A 139 -0.37 0.34 3.55
C LEU A 139 -0.69 -0.54 2.35
N SER A 140 -0.27 -1.82 2.40
CA SER A 140 -0.30 -2.71 1.24
C SER A 140 -1.12 -3.99 1.45
N ASP A 141 -1.64 -4.26 2.65
CA ASP A 141 -2.52 -5.40 2.90
C ASP A 141 -3.88 -4.98 3.44
N ASP A 142 -4.82 -5.92 3.34
CA ASP A 142 -6.23 -5.78 3.71
C ASP A 142 -6.51 -6.08 5.21
N SER A 143 -5.48 -6.33 6.01
CA SER A 143 -5.74 -6.61 7.41
C SER A 143 -6.34 -5.40 8.13
N THR A 144 -7.23 -5.67 9.09
CA THR A 144 -7.79 -4.64 9.97
C THR A 144 -6.66 -3.82 10.59
N ILE A 145 -6.74 -2.48 10.58
CA ILE A 145 -5.69 -1.58 11.09
C ILE A 145 -5.26 -1.94 12.52
N GLU A 146 -6.18 -2.42 13.36
CA GLU A 146 -5.90 -2.93 14.71
C GLU A 146 -4.80 -4.02 14.77
N LYS A 147 -4.69 -4.85 13.74
CA LYS A 147 -3.74 -5.97 13.65
C LYS A 147 -2.59 -5.68 12.69
N ALA A 148 -2.57 -4.50 12.07
CA ALA A 148 -1.57 -4.14 11.09
C ALA A 148 -0.17 -4.16 11.73
N LYS A 149 0.71 -4.92 11.10
CA LYS A 149 2.12 -4.99 11.43
C LYS A 149 2.90 -4.21 10.40
N VAL A 150 3.81 -3.42 10.91
CA VAL A 150 4.75 -2.65 10.12
C VAL A 150 5.97 -3.54 9.87
N TYR A 151 6.28 -3.75 8.59
CA TYR A 151 7.46 -4.44 8.13
C TYR A 151 8.42 -3.43 7.49
N THR A 152 9.64 -3.33 8.02
CA THR A 152 10.72 -2.52 7.44
C THR A 152 11.83 -3.46 6.97
N TYR A 153 12.34 -3.24 5.77
CA TYR A 153 13.47 -4.01 5.23
C TYR A 153 14.67 -3.09 5.06
N THR A 154 15.80 -3.44 5.68
CA THR A 154 17.02 -2.64 5.60
C THR A 154 18.04 -3.28 4.66
N LEU A 155 18.56 -2.52 3.70
CA LEU A 155 19.71 -2.91 2.89
C LEU A 155 20.99 -2.20 3.38
N PRO A 156 22.19 -2.80 3.25
CA PRO A 156 22.51 -4.02 2.50
C PRO A 156 22.15 -5.33 3.23
N HIS A 157 21.82 -6.36 2.46
CA HIS A 157 21.47 -7.68 3.00
C HIS A 157 22.70 -8.40 3.56
N PRO A 158 22.65 -9.02 4.76
CA PRO A 158 23.82 -9.61 5.41
C PRO A 158 24.45 -10.77 4.62
N ALA A 159 23.64 -11.59 3.96
CA ALA A 159 24.13 -12.67 3.09
C ALA A 159 24.39 -12.24 1.64
N PHE A 160 23.89 -11.06 1.22
CA PHE A 160 24.00 -10.58 -0.15
C PHE A 160 24.33 -9.07 -0.12
N PRO A 161 25.58 -8.69 0.20
CA PRO A 161 25.95 -7.29 0.42
C PRO A 161 25.76 -6.42 -0.82
N ASP A 162 25.87 -7.01 -2.01
CA ASP A 162 25.67 -6.34 -3.30
C ASP A 162 24.20 -6.17 -3.68
N LEU A 163 23.27 -6.79 -2.93
CA LEU A 163 21.84 -6.69 -3.18
C LEU A 163 21.37 -5.25 -2.96
N ASN A 164 21.12 -4.57 -4.07
CA ASN A 164 20.60 -3.22 -4.09
C ASN A 164 19.21 -3.17 -4.73
N PRO A 165 18.51 -2.04 -4.64
CA PRO A 165 17.15 -1.90 -5.19
C PRO A 165 17.06 -2.16 -6.70
N LYS A 166 18.12 -1.92 -7.48
CA LYS A 166 18.15 -2.27 -8.91
C LYS A 166 18.18 -3.78 -9.12
N ASN A 167 18.84 -4.54 -8.23
CA ASN A 167 18.81 -6.00 -8.29
C ASN A 167 17.43 -6.54 -7.95
N LEU A 168 16.69 -5.90 -7.06
CA LEU A 168 15.30 -6.28 -6.76
C LEU A 168 14.38 -6.08 -7.97
N ILE A 169 14.55 -4.97 -8.69
CA ILE A 169 13.89 -4.75 -10.00
C ILE A 169 14.31 -5.82 -11.01
N PHE A 170 15.56 -6.25 -11.01
CA PHE A 170 16.01 -7.30 -11.93
C PHE A 170 15.41 -8.67 -11.60
N ILE A 171 15.45 -9.08 -10.32
CA ILE A 171 14.80 -10.32 -9.83
C ILE A 171 13.32 -10.30 -10.21
N ALA A 172 12.66 -9.15 -10.06
CA ALA A 172 11.29 -8.96 -10.46
C ALA A 172 10.98 -9.25 -11.91
N LEU A 173 11.77 -8.67 -12.80
CA LEU A 173 11.61 -8.85 -14.24
C LEU A 173 11.84 -10.31 -14.63
N CYS A 174 12.74 -11.01 -13.94
CA CYS A 174 13.03 -12.42 -14.20
C CYS A 174 11.96 -13.38 -13.65
N SER A 175 11.30 -13.02 -12.54
CA SER A 175 10.32 -13.89 -11.85
C SER A 175 8.89 -13.78 -12.39
N GLY A 176 8.57 -12.71 -13.10
CA GLY A 176 7.32 -12.56 -13.84
C GLY A 176 6.08 -12.13 -13.02
N GLY A 177 5.31 -11.11 -13.47
CA GLY A 177 3.90 -10.97 -13.02
C GLY A 177 2.79 -10.33 -13.91
N ASP A 178 1.93 -9.49 -13.35
CA ASP A 178 0.76 -8.75 -13.84
C ASP A 178 0.62 -8.27 -15.33
N TYR A 179 1.62 -7.72 -16.08
CA TYR A 179 1.43 -6.98 -17.36
C TYR A 179 2.25 -7.47 -18.58
N GLY A 180 2.86 -8.65 -18.55
CA GLY A 180 3.69 -9.13 -19.65
C GLY A 180 3.13 -10.38 -20.31
N THR A 181 3.42 -10.61 -21.59
CA THR A 181 3.26 -11.91 -22.29
C THR A 181 4.30 -12.96 -21.81
N GLY A 182 4.70 -12.84 -20.54
CA GLY A 182 6.09 -12.70 -20.12
C GLY A 182 6.05 -11.77 -18.90
N ASP A 183 5.25 -12.24 -17.95
CA ASP A 183 4.63 -11.63 -16.79
C ASP A 183 5.35 -10.33 -16.21
N THR A 184 4.65 -9.23 -15.88
CA THR A 184 5.14 -8.07 -15.07
C THR A 184 4.25 -7.67 -13.85
N PRO A 185 4.63 -7.89 -12.59
CA PRO A 185 3.72 -7.95 -11.40
C PRO A 185 3.16 -6.68 -10.78
N LYS A 186 2.24 -6.86 -9.81
CA LYS A 186 1.90 -5.97 -8.66
C LYS A 186 3.15 -5.53 -7.88
N PHE A 187 4.14 -4.96 -8.55
CA PHE A 187 5.53 -4.99 -8.09
C PHE A 187 6.13 -3.64 -7.88
N TRP A 188 5.47 -2.59 -8.36
CA TRP A 188 5.97 -1.24 -8.21
C TRP A 188 6.01 -0.83 -6.74
N LEU A 189 5.11 -1.34 -5.91
CA LEU A 189 5.09 -1.05 -4.48
C LEU A 189 6.13 -1.87 -3.71
N ASP A 190 6.13 -3.19 -3.86
CA ASP A 190 7.01 -4.12 -3.13
C ASP A 190 8.51 -3.92 -3.41
N VAL A 191 8.87 -3.53 -4.64
CA VAL A 191 10.28 -3.31 -5.02
C VAL A 191 10.77 -1.91 -4.65
N TYR A 192 9.90 -0.90 -4.71
CA TYR A 192 10.25 0.43 -4.23
C TYR A 192 10.23 0.50 -2.69
N ALA A 193 9.43 -0.33 -2.01
CA ALA A 193 9.42 -0.51 -0.56
C ALA A 193 10.74 -1.01 0.07
N VAL A 194 11.72 -1.40 -0.75
CA VAL A 194 13.05 -1.78 -0.25
C VAL A 194 14.10 -0.69 -0.53
N ASN A 195 13.71 0.41 -1.20
CA ASN A 195 14.60 1.45 -1.70
C ASN A 195 14.66 2.69 -0.80
N CYS A 196 13.71 2.84 0.10
CA CYS A 196 13.76 3.81 1.19
C CYS A 196 13.42 3.04 2.47
N ASP A 197 13.61 3.61 3.65
CA ASP A 197 13.23 3.01 4.94
C ASP A 197 11.70 2.82 5.04
N ILE A 198 11.13 1.95 4.21
CA ILE A 198 9.71 1.93 3.88
C ILE A 198 9.06 0.81 4.65
N PHE A 199 7.99 1.24 5.28
CA PHE A 199 7.11 0.48 6.12
C PHE A 199 6.03 -0.12 5.23
N THR A 200 6.13 -1.41 4.92
CA THR A 200 5.00 -2.17 4.41
C THR A 200 4.14 -2.51 5.60
N LEU A 201 2.98 -1.87 5.73
CA LEU A 201 1.98 -2.31 6.68
C LEU A 201 1.18 -3.47 6.07
N ILE A 202 1.30 -4.64 6.71
CA ILE A 202 0.55 -5.86 6.43
C ILE A 202 -0.41 -6.12 7.58
#